data_AF-A0A838DHJ3-F1
#
_entry.id   AF-A0A838DHJ3-F1
#
_cell.length_a   1.000
_cell.length_b   1.000
_cell.length_c   1.000
_cell.angle_alpha   90.00
_cell.angle_beta   90.00
_cell.angle_gamma   90.00
#
_symmetry.space_group_name_H-M   'P 1'
#
loop_
_entity.id
_entity.type
_entity.pdbx_description
1 polymer ?
#
loop_
_entity_poly.entity_id
_entity_poly.type
_entity_poly.pdbx_seq_one_letter_code
_entity_poly.pdbx_strand_id
1 'polypeptide(L)'
;MKKQTDETIPWRKCRIPRSQPKTAAEVLRRIIAPDADLEELLGQSKDWRTKLCAGKIPVTRAIAIQIESETGIASSWLLGNPDQTPVDESGRPYTIETFRWWRSMIQDGEWPRRKAAKPSAFLPQLVAVGCAAGKAGKLSLFLEGLQSFIDDAKMNFGTDCMAGRRAASALAKSPLLERVILHDDGFDSKHLEPMSDPLTLATQRGDSKVYYEMSRIDQFCRR
;
A
#
# COMPACT_ATOMS: atom_id res chain seq x y z
N MET A 1 7.86 -18.73 -43.14
CA MET A 1 7.70 -17.57 -42.23
C MET A 1 6.21 -17.22 -42.15
N LYS A 2 5.51 -17.67 -41.11
CA LYS A 2 4.09 -17.38 -40.91
C LYS A 2 3.97 -16.02 -40.22
N LYS A 3 3.26 -15.08 -40.85
CA LYS A 3 2.98 -13.75 -40.29
C LYS A 3 2.01 -13.91 -39.13
N GLN A 4 2.44 -13.53 -37.94
CA GLN A 4 1.63 -13.41 -36.74
C GLN A 4 0.87 -12.09 -36.85
N THR A 5 -0.44 -12.17 -37.09
CA THR A 5 -1.33 -11.00 -37.07
C THR A 5 -1.62 -10.65 -35.62
N ASP A 6 -1.07 -9.52 -35.20
CA ASP A 6 -1.35 -8.82 -33.96
C ASP A 6 -2.79 -8.28 -34.03
N GLU A 7 -3.76 -9.11 -33.64
CA GLU A 7 -5.16 -8.70 -33.49
C GLU A 7 -5.36 -8.00 -32.14
N THR A 8 -4.78 -6.81 -32.01
CA THR A 8 -5.21 -5.86 -31.00
C THR A 8 -6.63 -5.42 -31.35
N ILE A 9 -7.64 -6.00 -30.70
CA ILE A 9 -9.04 -5.60 -30.85
C ILE A 9 -9.12 -4.12 -30.46
N PRO A 10 -9.44 -3.19 -31.38
CA PRO A 10 -9.60 -1.80 -31.02
C PRO A 10 -10.85 -1.69 -30.14
N TRP A 11 -10.69 -1.29 -28.89
CA TRP A 11 -11.77 -1.00 -27.93
C TRP A 11 -12.92 -0.15 -28.51
N ARG A 12 -12.64 0.59 -29.60
CA ARG A 12 -13.60 1.40 -30.35
C ARG A 12 -14.58 0.61 -31.24
N LYS A 13 -14.38 -0.70 -31.48
CA LYS A 13 -15.26 -1.51 -32.36
C LYS A 13 -16.28 -2.38 -31.64
N CYS A 14 -16.28 -2.41 -30.31
CA CYS A 14 -17.45 -2.86 -29.57
C CYS A 14 -18.57 -1.82 -29.82
N ARG A 15 -19.51 -2.11 -30.73
CA ARG A 15 -20.75 -1.34 -30.85
C ARG A 15 -21.52 -1.52 -29.54
N ILE A 16 -21.30 -0.60 -28.60
CA ILE A 16 -21.99 -0.56 -27.32
C ILE A 16 -23.47 -0.24 -27.61
N PRO A 17 -24.44 -1.13 -27.31
CA PRO A 17 -25.84 -0.75 -27.26
C PRO A 17 -26.00 0.39 -26.26
N ARG A 18 -26.82 1.40 -26.57
CA ARG A 18 -26.98 2.69 -25.84
C ARG A 18 -27.29 2.62 -24.33
N SER A 19 -27.33 1.46 -23.69
CA SER A 19 -27.25 1.34 -22.23
C SER A 19 -25.77 1.31 -21.81
N GLN A 20 -25.17 2.49 -21.63
CA GLN A 20 -23.84 2.60 -21.04
C GLN A 20 -23.76 1.74 -19.77
N PRO A 21 -22.65 1.00 -19.56
CA PRO A 21 -22.42 0.34 -18.29
C PRO A 21 -22.35 1.41 -17.20
N LYS A 22 -23.32 1.40 -16.27
CA LYS A 22 -23.46 2.47 -15.27
C LYS A 22 -22.36 2.43 -14.19
N THR A 23 -21.60 1.34 -14.11
CA THR A 23 -20.64 1.11 -13.04
C THR A 23 -19.38 0.42 -13.56
N ALA A 24 -18.26 0.66 -12.86
CA ALA A 24 -16.98 0.01 -13.15
C ALA A 24 -17.08 -1.53 -13.03
N ALA A 25 -17.91 -2.01 -12.11
CA ALA A 25 -18.18 -3.44 -11.92
C ALA A 25 -18.84 -4.08 -13.16
N GLU A 26 -19.81 -3.40 -13.80
CA GLU A 26 -20.44 -3.91 -15.03
C GLU A 26 -19.46 -3.90 -16.21
N VAL A 27 -18.59 -2.89 -16.32
CA VAL A 27 -17.53 -2.88 -17.34
C VAL A 27 -16.58 -4.05 -17.13
N LEU A 28 -16.08 -4.25 -15.91
CA LEU A 28 -15.21 -5.39 -15.58
C LEU A 28 -15.89 -6.72 -15.90
N ARG A 29 -17.15 -6.89 -15.46
CA ARG A 29 -17.92 -8.12 -15.70
C ARG A 29 -17.96 -8.47 -17.17
N ARG A 30 -18.17 -7.49 -18.06
CA ARG A 30 -18.19 -7.72 -19.51
C ARG A 30 -16.83 -8.15 -20.07
N ILE A 31 -15.74 -7.65 -19.49
CA ILE A 31 -14.39 -8.03 -19.92
C ILE A 31 -14.13 -9.49 -19.55
N ILE A 32 -14.45 -9.91 -18.32
CA ILE A 32 -14.10 -11.24 -17.79
C ILE A 32 -15.13 -12.34 -18.07
N ALA A 33 -16.39 -11.98 -18.40
CA ALA A 33 -17.49 -12.92 -18.62
C ALA A 33 -17.21 -14.09 -19.58
N PRO A 34 -16.34 -13.98 -20.61
CA PRO A 34 -15.99 -15.15 -21.44
C PRO A 34 -15.35 -16.29 -20.65
N ASP A 35 -14.68 -15.98 -19.54
CA ASP A 35 -13.83 -16.94 -18.82
C ASP A 35 -14.27 -17.16 -17.36
N ALA A 36 -14.95 -16.20 -16.75
CA ALA A 36 -15.30 -16.27 -15.33
C ALA A 36 -16.53 -15.44 -14.96
N ASP A 37 -17.27 -15.94 -13.98
CA ASP A 37 -18.36 -15.23 -13.32
C ASP A 37 -17.82 -14.45 -12.10
N LEU A 38 -18.07 -13.13 -12.08
CA LEU A 38 -17.56 -12.24 -11.02
C LEU A 38 -18.02 -12.65 -9.63
N GLU A 39 -19.24 -13.17 -9.50
CA GLU A 39 -19.78 -13.64 -8.22
C GLU A 39 -19.03 -14.87 -7.69
N GLU A 40 -18.62 -15.77 -8.56
CA GLU A 40 -17.93 -17.01 -8.18
C GLU A 40 -16.51 -16.71 -7.71
N LEU A 41 -15.82 -15.81 -8.43
CA LEU A 41 -14.49 -15.34 -8.02
C LEU A 41 -14.49 -14.72 -6.62
N LEU A 42 -15.55 -14.00 -6.26
CA LEU A 42 -15.64 -13.27 -5.00
C LEU A 42 -16.32 -14.06 -3.87
N GLY A 43 -16.79 -15.29 -4.14
CA GLY A 43 -17.57 -16.08 -3.19
C GLY A 43 -18.90 -15.41 -2.79
N GLN A 44 -19.53 -14.69 -3.72
CA GLN A 44 -20.75 -13.92 -3.52
C GLN A 44 -21.94 -14.51 -4.29
N SER A 45 -23.15 -14.02 -4.00
CA SER A 45 -24.35 -14.45 -4.71
C SER A 45 -24.56 -13.74 -6.04
N LYS A 46 -25.31 -14.37 -6.95
CA LYS A 46 -25.73 -13.76 -8.24
C LYS A 46 -26.53 -12.47 -8.04
N ASP A 47 -27.33 -12.40 -6.97
CA ASP A 47 -28.08 -11.20 -6.60
C ASP A 47 -27.13 -10.08 -6.15
N TRP A 48 -26.11 -10.40 -5.34
CA TRP A 48 -25.08 -9.44 -4.92
C TRP A 48 -24.39 -8.80 -6.12
N ARG A 49 -23.94 -9.60 -7.09
CA ARG A 49 -23.35 -9.08 -8.33
C ARG A 49 -24.31 -8.20 -9.10
N THR A 50 -25.57 -8.63 -9.24
CA THR A 50 -26.59 -7.86 -9.97
C THR A 50 -26.80 -6.49 -9.34
N LYS A 51 -26.83 -6.43 -8.00
CA LYS A 51 -26.89 -5.17 -7.25
C LYS A 51 -25.62 -4.34 -7.38
N LEU A 52 -24.43 -4.96 -7.36
CA LEU A 52 -23.15 -4.27 -7.57
C LEU A 52 -23.07 -3.64 -8.97
N CYS A 53 -23.36 -4.40 -10.01
CA CYS A 53 -23.30 -3.94 -11.40
C CYS A 53 -24.36 -2.87 -11.70
N ALA A 54 -25.51 -2.93 -11.02
CA ALA A 54 -26.54 -1.89 -11.08
C ALA A 54 -26.21 -0.63 -10.26
N GLY A 55 -25.11 -0.63 -9.48
CA GLY A 55 -24.72 0.48 -8.61
C GLY A 55 -25.58 0.62 -7.35
N LYS A 56 -26.37 -0.41 -7.01
CA LYS A 56 -27.15 -0.45 -5.76
C LYS A 56 -26.29 -0.76 -4.54
N ILE A 57 -25.19 -1.49 -4.75
CA ILE A 57 -24.13 -1.69 -3.76
C ILE A 57 -22.95 -0.81 -4.19
N PRO A 58 -22.51 0.14 -3.37
CA PRO A 58 -21.35 0.96 -3.70
C PRO A 58 -20.09 0.09 -3.67
N VAL A 59 -19.19 0.31 -4.64
CA VAL A 59 -17.86 -0.30 -4.63
C VAL A 59 -17.04 0.37 -3.53
N THR A 60 -16.98 -0.25 -2.35
CA THR A 60 -16.13 0.23 -1.25
C THR A 60 -14.67 -0.11 -1.53
N ARG A 61 -13.75 0.54 -0.80
CA ARG A 61 -12.31 0.22 -0.90
C ARG A 61 -12.03 -1.26 -0.63
N ALA A 62 -12.72 -1.87 0.34
CA ALA A 62 -12.56 -3.29 0.65
C ALA A 62 -12.99 -4.17 -0.52
N ILE A 63 -14.15 -3.89 -1.12
CA ILE A 63 -14.64 -4.61 -2.31
C ILE A 63 -13.67 -4.42 -3.49
N ALA A 64 -13.18 -3.20 -3.72
CA ALA A 64 -12.25 -2.92 -4.79
C ALA A 64 -10.93 -3.69 -4.63
N ILE A 65 -10.38 -3.78 -3.42
CA ILE A 65 -9.16 -4.55 -3.12
C ILE A 65 -9.38 -6.06 -3.33
N GLN A 66 -10.57 -6.56 -2.99
CA GLN A 66 -10.92 -7.97 -3.22
C GLN A 66 -11.11 -8.27 -4.72
N ILE A 67 -11.74 -7.37 -5.47
CA ILE A 67 -11.85 -7.53 -6.93
C ILE A 67 -10.46 -7.46 -7.58
N GLU A 68 -9.62 -6.52 -7.16
CA GLU A 68 -8.23 -6.41 -7.61
C GLU A 68 -7.44 -7.69 -7.29
N SER A 69 -7.64 -8.30 -6.12
CA SER A 69 -6.94 -9.55 -5.77
C SER A 69 -7.27 -10.69 -6.71
N GLU A 70 -8.55 -10.83 -7.07
CA GLU A 70 -9.02 -11.95 -7.89
C GLU A 70 -8.81 -11.75 -9.39
N THR A 71 -8.75 -10.50 -9.85
CA THR A 71 -8.81 -10.16 -11.28
C THR A 71 -7.57 -9.40 -11.78
N GLY A 72 -6.85 -8.68 -10.92
CA GLY A 72 -5.69 -7.86 -11.32
C GLY A 72 -6.04 -6.49 -11.89
N ILE A 73 -7.33 -6.11 -11.89
CA ILE A 73 -7.73 -4.76 -12.25
C ILE A 73 -7.39 -3.79 -11.11
N ALA A 74 -6.97 -2.57 -11.42
CA ALA A 74 -6.61 -1.60 -10.39
C ALA A 74 -7.83 -1.19 -9.55
N SER A 75 -7.70 -1.30 -8.22
CA SER A 75 -8.72 -0.78 -7.30
C SER A 75 -8.94 0.72 -7.43
N SER A 76 -7.91 1.49 -7.81
CA SER A 76 -8.02 2.93 -8.08
C SER A 76 -8.96 3.25 -9.22
N TRP A 77 -8.99 2.41 -10.27
CA TRP A 77 -9.94 2.56 -11.37
C TRP A 77 -11.36 2.14 -10.94
N LEU A 78 -11.50 1.04 -10.19
CA LEU A 78 -12.80 0.56 -9.68
C LEU A 78 -13.51 1.60 -8.79
N LEU A 79 -12.73 2.37 -8.02
CA LEU A 79 -13.20 3.46 -7.16
C LEU A 79 -13.38 4.79 -7.92
N GLY A 80 -12.93 4.85 -9.18
CA GLY A 80 -12.87 6.05 -10.01
C GLY A 80 -14.05 6.19 -10.97
N ASN A 81 -13.80 6.84 -12.11
CA ASN A 81 -14.82 7.06 -13.12
C ASN A 81 -14.91 5.86 -14.08
N PRO A 82 -16.07 5.18 -14.20
CA PRO A 82 -16.24 4.04 -15.11
C PRO A 82 -16.12 4.39 -16.60
N ASP A 83 -16.21 5.67 -16.97
CA ASP A 83 -16.02 6.14 -18.35
C ASP A 83 -14.54 6.15 -18.77
N GLN A 84 -13.61 6.06 -17.82
CA GLN A 84 -12.19 5.95 -18.12
C GLN A 84 -11.82 4.53 -18.52
N THR A 85 -10.77 4.41 -19.34
CA THR A 85 -10.25 3.11 -19.76
C THR A 85 -9.88 2.26 -18.53
N PRO A 86 -10.39 1.03 -18.40
CA PRO A 86 -9.97 0.08 -17.37
C PRO A 86 -8.46 -0.11 -17.40
N VAL A 87 -7.81 -0.10 -16.24
CA VAL A 87 -6.36 -0.30 -16.12
C VAL A 87 -6.00 -1.34 -15.08
N ASP A 88 -4.88 -2.03 -15.30
CA ASP A 88 -4.24 -2.91 -14.33
C ASP A 88 -3.52 -2.10 -13.24
N GLU A 89 -2.98 -2.79 -12.23
CA GLU A 89 -2.19 -2.17 -11.14
C GLU A 89 -0.97 -1.37 -11.61
N SER A 90 -0.51 -1.59 -12.85
CA SER A 90 0.59 -0.88 -13.47
C SER A 90 0.16 0.31 -14.33
N GLY A 91 -1.15 0.58 -14.42
CA GLY A 91 -1.73 1.64 -15.24
C GLY A 91 -1.83 1.29 -16.72
N ARG A 92 -1.61 0.03 -17.10
CA ARG A 92 -1.77 -0.42 -18.50
C ARG A 92 -3.23 -0.76 -18.76
N PRO A 93 -3.72 -0.61 -20.01
CA PRO A 93 -5.09 -1.01 -20.35
C PRO A 93 -5.39 -2.44 -19.91
N TYR A 94 -6.48 -2.63 -19.19
CA TYR A 94 -6.89 -3.92 -18.66
C TYR A 94 -7.73 -4.68 -19.68
N THR A 95 -7.29 -5.89 -20.03
CA THR A 95 -7.88 -6.72 -21.08
C THR A 95 -8.25 -8.12 -20.56
N ILE A 96 -8.94 -8.91 -21.38
CA ILE A 96 -9.20 -10.32 -21.05
C ILE A 96 -7.90 -11.14 -20.99
N GLU A 97 -6.90 -10.81 -21.82
CA GLU A 97 -5.57 -11.41 -21.73
C GLU A 97 -4.87 -11.05 -20.41
N THR A 98 -5.00 -9.81 -19.93
CA THR A 98 -4.50 -9.40 -18.61
C THR A 98 -5.15 -10.24 -17.50
N PHE A 99 -6.47 -10.44 -17.56
CA PHE A 99 -7.19 -11.29 -16.60
C PHE A 99 -6.69 -12.74 -16.63
N ARG A 100 -6.58 -13.35 -17.82
CA ARG A 100 -6.08 -14.73 -17.99
C ARG A 100 -4.68 -14.91 -17.43
N TRP A 101 -3.78 -13.97 -17.75
CA TRP A 101 -2.42 -13.98 -17.22
C TRP A 101 -2.42 -13.89 -15.69
N TRP A 102 -3.22 -12.98 -15.11
CA TRP A 102 -3.35 -12.83 -13.66
C TRP A 102 -3.84 -14.12 -12.99
N ARG A 103 -4.87 -14.77 -13.56
CA ARG A 103 -5.40 -16.04 -13.05
C ARG A 103 -4.38 -17.18 -13.15
N SER A 104 -3.59 -17.24 -14.23
CA SER A 104 -2.49 -18.21 -14.35
C SER A 104 -1.51 -18.06 -13.21
N MET A 105 -1.06 -16.83 -12.90
CA MET A 105 -0.12 -16.61 -11.80
C MET A 105 -0.69 -17.06 -10.45
N ILE A 106 -1.95 -16.73 -10.15
CA ILE A 106 -2.62 -17.19 -8.92
C ILE A 106 -2.67 -18.72 -8.86
N GLN A 107 -2.99 -19.39 -9.98
CA GLN A 107 -3.04 -20.85 -10.05
C GLN A 107 -1.66 -21.50 -9.86
N ASP A 108 -0.61 -20.85 -10.37
CA ASP A 108 0.79 -21.27 -10.22
C ASP A 108 1.34 -20.98 -8.81
N GLY A 109 0.52 -20.39 -7.92
CA GLY A 109 0.91 -19.98 -6.57
C GLY A 109 1.80 -18.73 -6.54
N GLU A 110 2.00 -18.11 -7.70
CA GLU A 110 2.69 -16.84 -7.82
C GLU A 110 1.70 -15.70 -7.57
N TRP A 111 1.87 -15.01 -6.45
CA TRP A 111 1.14 -13.77 -6.24
C TRP A 111 1.85 -12.65 -7.01
N PRO A 112 1.20 -12.02 -8.01
CA PRO A 112 1.74 -10.83 -8.65
C PRO A 112 2.17 -9.87 -7.54
N ARG A 113 3.46 -9.50 -7.55
CA ARG A 113 3.99 -8.58 -6.55
C ARG A 113 3.28 -7.25 -6.74
N ARG A 114 2.22 -7.05 -5.96
CA ARG A 114 1.49 -5.79 -5.98
C ARG A 114 2.50 -4.68 -5.77
N LYS A 115 2.32 -3.58 -6.49
CA LYS A 115 2.98 -2.31 -6.15
C LYS A 115 2.38 -1.79 -4.84
N ALA A 116 2.58 -2.53 -3.75
CA ALA A 116 2.28 -2.06 -2.42
C ALA A 116 3.08 -0.78 -2.22
N ALA A 117 2.45 0.19 -1.56
CA ALA A 117 3.20 1.34 -1.08
C ALA A 117 4.40 0.81 -0.28
N LYS A 118 5.59 1.30 -0.60
CA LYS A 118 6.79 0.92 0.14
C LYS A 118 6.52 1.18 1.63
N PRO A 119 6.91 0.31 2.57
CA PRO A 119 6.71 0.57 4.00
C PRO A 119 7.18 1.98 4.43
N SER A 120 8.23 2.50 3.79
CA SER A 120 8.74 3.86 3.98
C SER A 120 7.74 4.99 3.68
N ALA A 121 6.74 4.75 2.83
CA ALA A 121 5.70 5.73 2.49
C ALA A 121 4.76 6.02 3.67
N PHE A 122 4.64 5.11 4.64
CA PHE A 122 3.82 5.29 5.84
C PHE A 122 4.57 6.02 6.97
N LEU A 123 5.91 6.08 6.91
CA LEU A 123 6.72 6.68 7.98
C LEU A 123 6.36 8.16 8.27
N PRO A 124 6.17 9.04 7.27
CA PRO A 124 5.81 10.43 7.56
C PRO A 124 4.48 10.57 8.30
N GLN A 125 3.51 9.68 7.99
CA GLN A 125 2.19 9.68 8.63
C GLN A 125 2.28 9.16 10.07
N LEU A 126 3.03 8.07 10.29
CA LEU A 126 3.28 7.55 11.64
C LEU A 126 3.97 8.59 12.53
N VAL A 127 4.98 9.29 12.00
CA VAL A 127 5.66 10.37 12.72
C VAL A 127 4.69 11.53 13.02
N ALA A 128 3.91 11.98 12.03
CA ALA A 128 2.95 13.06 12.23
C ALA A 128 1.89 12.74 13.28
N VAL A 129 1.33 11.53 13.26
CA VAL A 129 0.36 11.05 14.26
C VAL A 129 1.03 10.92 15.64
N GLY A 130 2.27 10.41 15.71
CA GLY A 130 3.04 10.33 16.94
C GLY A 130 3.28 11.70 17.56
N CYS A 131 3.74 12.69 16.78
CA CYS A 131 3.91 14.07 17.25
C CYS A 131 2.59 14.69 17.73
N ALA A 132 1.48 14.44 17.03
CA ALA A 132 0.16 14.91 17.45
C ALA A 132 -0.29 14.26 18.77
N ALA A 133 -0.02 12.96 18.96
CA ALA A 133 -0.29 12.24 20.20
C ALA A 133 0.57 12.76 21.37
N GLY A 134 1.85 13.06 21.14
CA GLY A 134 2.75 13.70 22.11
C GLY A 134 2.22 15.06 22.57
N LYS A 135 1.88 15.95 21.62
CA LYS A 135 1.27 17.26 21.92
C LYS A 135 -0.05 17.15 22.70
N ALA A 136 -0.77 16.04 22.57
CA ALA A 136 -2.01 15.78 23.29
C ALA A 136 -1.81 15.04 24.63
N GLY A 137 -0.57 14.71 25.03
CA GLY A 137 -0.28 13.92 26.23
C GLY A 137 -0.75 12.46 26.15
N LYS A 138 -0.91 11.92 24.93
CA LYS A 138 -1.43 10.56 24.65
C LYS A 138 -0.40 9.67 23.95
N LEU A 139 0.89 9.99 24.06
CA LEU A 139 1.94 9.25 23.38
C LEU A 139 1.98 7.77 23.80
N SER A 140 1.81 7.47 25.08
CA SER A 140 1.78 6.09 25.59
C SER A 140 0.68 5.25 24.92
N LEU A 141 -0.54 5.78 24.82
CA LEU A 141 -1.66 5.11 24.14
C LEU A 141 -1.39 4.90 22.65
N PHE A 142 -0.75 5.87 21.99
CA PHE A 142 -0.35 5.72 20.59
C PHE A 142 0.69 4.60 20.41
N LEU A 143 1.72 4.56 21.27
CA LEU A 143 2.77 3.54 21.21
C LEU A 143 2.23 2.14 21.52
N GLU A 144 1.34 2.02 22.50
CA GLU A 144 0.65 0.77 22.82
C GLU A 144 -0.18 0.29 21.62
N GLY A 145 -1.01 1.16 21.04
CA GLY A 145 -1.80 0.82 19.86
C GLY A 145 -0.95 0.45 18.63
N LEU A 146 0.17 1.12 18.42
CA LEU A 146 1.12 0.79 17.36
C LEU A 146 1.78 -0.57 17.60
N GLN A 147 2.14 -0.89 18.84
CA GLN A 147 2.70 -2.19 19.22
C GLN A 147 1.68 -3.31 18.97
N SER A 148 0.43 -3.15 19.40
CA SER A 148 -0.64 -4.12 19.14
C SER A 148 -0.86 -4.34 17.64
N PHE A 149 -0.90 -3.26 16.85
CA PHE A 149 -1.00 -3.36 15.39
C PHE A 149 0.16 -4.15 14.77
N ILE A 150 1.39 -3.93 15.24
CA ILE A 150 2.57 -4.66 14.76
C ILE A 150 2.47 -6.14 15.14
N ASP A 151 2.02 -6.47 16.34
CA ASP A 151 1.92 -7.85 16.80
C ASP A 151 0.80 -8.61 16.06
N ASP A 152 -0.34 -7.97 15.80
CA ASP A 152 -1.38 -8.51 14.92
C ASP A 152 -0.85 -8.74 13.50
N ALA A 153 -0.07 -7.80 12.97
CA ALA A 153 0.55 -7.95 11.66
C ALA A 153 1.55 -9.12 11.64
N LYS A 154 2.35 -9.31 12.69
CA LYS A 154 3.26 -10.47 12.81
C LYS A 154 2.49 -11.78 12.85
N MET A 155 1.36 -11.82 13.57
CA MET A 155 0.53 -13.03 13.66
C MET A 155 -0.08 -13.38 12.30
N ASN A 156 -0.54 -12.38 11.55
CA ASN A 156 -1.21 -12.58 10.25
C ASN A 156 -0.25 -12.80 9.08
N PHE A 157 0.95 -12.19 9.10
CA PHE A 157 1.89 -12.17 7.96
C PHE A 157 3.25 -12.80 8.25
N GLY A 158 3.51 -13.24 9.48
CA GLY A 158 4.80 -13.77 9.92
C GLY A 158 5.82 -12.67 10.23
N THR A 159 7.08 -13.07 10.47
CA THR A 159 8.17 -12.12 10.76
C THR A 159 9.47 -12.59 10.09
N ASP A 160 10.10 -11.69 9.32
CA ASP A 160 11.47 -11.90 8.85
C ASP A 160 12.45 -11.34 9.90
N CYS A 161 12.98 -12.25 10.72
CA CYS A 161 13.90 -11.90 11.81
C CYS A 161 15.24 -11.31 11.30
N MET A 162 15.63 -11.58 10.06
CA MET A 162 16.85 -11.03 9.45
C MET A 162 16.61 -9.62 8.92
N ALA A 163 15.45 -9.37 8.30
CA ALA A 163 15.03 -8.02 7.93
C ALA A 163 14.88 -7.13 9.17
N GLY A 164 14.30 -7.64 10.27
CA GLY A 164 14.17 -6.93 11.54
C GLY A 164 15.52 -6.51 12.12
N ARG A 165 16.51 -7.42 12.15
CA ARG A 165 17.87 -7.10 12.61
C ARG A 165 18.57 -6.06 11.73
N ARG A 166 18.41 -6.14 10.41
CA ARG A 166 18.97 -5.15 9.48
C ARG A 166 18.34 -3.78 9.67
N ALA A 167 17.01 -3.72 9.84
CA ALA A 167 16.29 -2.49 10.13
C ALA A 167 16.76 -1.86 11.44
N ALA A 168 16.82 -2.63 12.54
CA ALA A 168 17.32 -2.15 13.83
C ALA A 168 18.76 -1.62 13.73
N SER A 169 19.65 -2.34 13.04
CA SER A 169 21.03 -1.89 12.82
C SER A 169 21.13 -0.62 11.98
N ALA A 170 20.27 -0.46 10.96
CA ALA A 170 20.21 0.74 10.15
C ALA A 170 19.66 1.95 10.94
N LEU A 171 18.65 1.73 11.78
CA LEU A 171 18.06 2.77 12.63
C LEU A 171 19.03 3.22 13.73
N ALA A 172 19.76 2.29 14.36
CA ALA A 172 20.80 2.61 15.36
C ALA A 172 21.96 3.44 14.76
N LYS A 173 22.14 3.40 13.44
CA LYS A 173 23.15 4.19 12.70
C LYS A 173 22.56 5.48 12.11
N SER A 174 21.27 5.74 12.31
CA SER A 174 20.59 6.90 11.74
C SER A 174 20.56 8.07 12.72
N PRO A 175 21.33 9.15 12.50
CA PRO A 175 21.34 10.33 13.37
C PRO A 175 20.01 11.11 13.35
N LEU A 176 19.10 10.79 12.44
CA LEU A 176 17.77 11.41 12.34
C LEU A 176 16.81 10.91 13.42
N LEU A 177 16.96 9.68 13.91
CA LEU A 177 16.06 9.15 14.93
C LEU A 177 16.33 9.73 16.32
N GLU A 178 17.61 9.96 16.67
CA GLU A 178 17.97 10.71 17.88
C GLU A 178 17.27 12.07 17.91
N ARG A 179 17.14 12.76 16.76
CA ARG A 179 16.51 14.07 16.70
C ARG A 179 14.98 14.06 16.77
N VAL A 180 14.32 12.99 16.32
CA VAL A 180 12.85 12.85 16.40
C VAL A 180 12.41 12.43 17.80
N ILE A 181 13.24 11.68 18.52
CA ILE A 181 12.95 11.22 19.89
C ILE A 181 13.20 12.34 20.93
N LEU A 182 14.05 13.32 20.64
CA LEU A 182 14.49 14.34 21.60
C LEU A 182 13.73 15.69 21.56
N HIS A 183 12.67 15.80 20.76
CA HIS A 183 11.85 17.02 20.66
C HIS A 183 10.39 16.82 21.09
N ASP A 184 10.14 15.88 22.01
CA ASP A 184 8.90 15.84 22.75
C ASP A 184 9.09 16.56 24.09
N ASP A 185 8.62 17.80 24.18
CA ASP A 185 8.61 18.60 25.42
C ASP A 185 7.75 17.96 26.53
N GLY A 186 7.02 16.87 26.22
CA GLY A 186 6.27 16.04 27.17
C GLY A 186 7.00 14.78 27.66
N PHE A 187 8.17 14.44 27.10
CA PHE A 187 8.97 13.31 27.56
C PHE A 187 10.00 13.82 28.59
N ASP A 188 9.60 13.88 29.85
CA ASP A 188 10.50 14.32 30.93
C ASP A 188 11.65 13.30 31.07
N SER A 189 12.77 13.58 30.42
CA SER A 189 13.97 12.74 30.42
C SER A 189 14.58 12.55 31.82
N LYS A 190 14.06 13.25 32.83
CA LYS A 190 14.48 13.15 34.24
C LYS A 190 14.02 11.86 34.93
N HIS A 191 13.14 11.08 34.31
CA HIS A 191 12.67 9.79 34.84
C HIS A 191 13.20 8.55 34.09
N LEU A 192 14.07 8.75 33.11
CA LEU A 192 14.85 7.63 32.58
C LEU A 192 15.96 7.34 33.60
N GLU A 193 15.77 6.28 34.40
CA GLU A 193 16.92 5.67 35.08
C GLU A 193 18.01 5.44 34.02
N PRO A 194 19.29 5.75 34.31
CA PRO A 194 20.36 5.51 33.37
C PRO A 194 20.38 4.03 33.05
N MET A 195 19.85 3.65 31.87
CA MET A 195 20.18 2.36 31.30
C MET A 195 21.68 2.33 31.17
N SER A 196 22.28 1.40 31.90
CA SER A 196 23.71 1.12 31.92
C SER A 196 24.27 1.15 30.50
N ASP A 197 25.34 1.93 30.36
CA ASP A 197 26.09 2.25 29.14
C ASP A 197 26.07 1.16 28.04
N PRO A 198 25.54 1.46 26.85
CA PRO A 198 25.93 0.75 25.62
C PRO A 198 27.31 1.19 25.10
N LEU A 199 27.91 2.23 25.71
CA LEU A 199 29.10 2.93 25.20
C LEU A 199 30.45 2.31 25.58
N THR A 200 30.50 1.19 26.29
CA THR A 200 31.77 0.48 26.58
C THR A 200 32.32 -0.34 25.40
N LEU A 201 31.79 -0.20 24.18
CA LEU A 201 32.26 -0.96 23.01
C LEU A 201 32.54 -0.15 21.73
N ALA A 202 32.48 1.18 21.75
CA ALA A 202 32.67 1.98 20.54
C ALA A 202 33.57 3.21 20.73
N THR A 203 34.65 3.10 21.52
CA THR A 203 35.71 4.12 21.56
C THR A 203 36.89 3.76 20.67
N GLN A 204 36.67 3.45 19.39
CA GLN A 204 37.75 3.44 18.39
C GLN A 204 37.19 3.72 16.99
N ARG A 205 37.07 5.01 16.65
CA ARG A 205 37.41 5.60 15.34
C ARG A 205 36.97 7.06 15.36
N GLY A 206 37.94 7.94 15.57
CA GLY A 206 37.76 9.35 15.30
C GLY A 206 37.60 9.56 13.79
N ASP A 207 36.57 10.31 13.40
CA ASP A 207 36.57 11.05 12.15
C ASP A 207 35.64 12.26 12.29
N SER A 208 36.26 13.43 12.39
CA SER A 208 35.63 14.74 12.42
C SER A 208 35.35 15.18 10.98
N LYS A 209 34.12 15.05 10.48
CA LYS A 209 33.69 15.73 9.23
C LYS A 209 32.18 15.69 9.00
N VAL A 210 31.39 16.40 9.81
CA VAL A 210 30.01 16.79 9.45
C VAL A 210 29.71 18.19 9.96
N TYR A 211 30.40 19.19 9.41
CA TYR A 211 29.97 20.59 9.43
C TYR A 211 29.92 21.03 7.98
N TYR A 212 28.76 20.95 7.31
CA TYR A 212 28.45 21.78 6.13
C TYR A 212 26.98 21.73 5.63
N GLU A 213 26.09 20.92 6.20
CA GLU A 213 24.68 20.82 5.71
C GLU A 213 23.61 21.45 6.63
N MET A 214 23.99 22.34 7.55
CA MET A 214 23.02 22.98 8.46
C MET A 214 22.34 24.26 7.91
N SER A 215 22.73 24.77 6.74
CA SER A 215 22.25 26.07 6.24
C SER A 215 21.07 26.03 5.25
N ARG A 216 20.49 24.85 4.96
CA ARG A 216 19.37 24.74 3.99
C ARG A 216 17.99 24.46 4.58
N ILE A 217 17.89 23.98 5.82
CA ILE A 217 16.60 23.61 6.41
C ILE A 217 15.91 24.81 7.08
N ASP A 218 16.67 25.79 7.59
CA ASP A 218 16.10 26.99 8.22
C ASP A 218 15.30 27.91 7.28
N GLN A 219 15.43 27.75 5.95
CA GLN A 219 14.64 28.50 4.99
C GLN A 219 13.23 27.94 4.76
N PHE A 220 12.95 26.70 5.16
CA PHE A 220 11.64 26.08 4.90
C PHE A 220 10.62 26.32 6.01
N CYS A 221 11.06 26.67 7.23
CA CYS A 221 10.20 26.89 8.37
C CYS A 221 9.80 28.37 8.58
N ARG A 222 10.12 29.28 7.65
CA ARG A 222 9.76 30.72 7.73
C ARG A 222 8.99 31.24 6.51
N ARG A 223 8.24 30.39 5.83
CA ARG A 223 7.22 30.78 4.84
C ARG A 223 5.94 30.00 5.10
#